data_AF-A0A7W1JUJ7-F1
#
_entry.id   AF-A0A7W1JUJ7-F1
#
_cell.length_a   1.000
_cell.length_b   1.000
_cell.length_c   1.000
_cell.angle_alpha   90.00
_cell.angle_beta   90.00
_cell.angle_gamma   90.00
#
_symmetry.space_group_name_H-M   'P 1'
#
loop_
_entity.id
_entity.type
_entity.pdbx_description
1 polymer ?
#
loop_
_entity_poly.entity_id
_entity_poly.type
_entity_poly.pdbx_seq_one_letter_code
_entity_poly.pdbx_strand_id
1 'polypeptide(L)'
;MSRVADSPNRGGALLVVIDMQGVFGEPESPWFTPGYPKIVRPIDELVTSFGDRVVFTRFVLSERPEGSWIPYYRRWHAVTTQDARPLFELTEPWAGRRPQTLDKPTFSKWGPELKAEAGAGRTLVLCGVATDCCVISTAVAAADAGMFV
;
A
#
# COMPACT_ATOMS: atom_id res chain seq x y z
N MET A 1 9.03 22.85 37.88
CA MET A 1 8.58 22.79 36.47
C MET A 1 9.72 22.22 35.65
N SER A 2 9.78 20.89 35.52
CA SER A 2 10.86 20.19 34.82
C SER A 2 10.63 20.33 33.32
N ARG A 3 11.61 20.89 32.60
CA ARG A 3 11.64 20.89 31.13
C ARG A 3 11.77 19.43 30.70
N VAL A 4 10.76 18.93 29.99
CA VAL A 4 10.88 17.66 29.28
C VAL A 4 12.03 17.82 28.29
N ALA A 5 13.08 17.05 28.51
CA ALA A 5 14.22 16.97 27.62
C ALA A 5 13.74 16.57 26.23
N ASP A 6 14.17 17.34 25.23
CA ASP A 6 13.99 17.00 23.82
C ASP A 6 14.65 15.63 23.60
N SER A 7 13.83 14.62 23.32
CA SER A 7 14.29 13.25 23.22
C SER A 7 14.99 13.05 21.87
N PRO A 8 16.20 12.46 21.83
CA PRO A 8 16.91 12.24 20.59
C PRO A 8 16.18 11.15 19.79
N ASN A 9 15.70 11.53 18.60
CA ASN A 9 15.09 10.68 17.57
C ASN A 9 13.65 10.19 17.86
N ARG A 10 12.64 11.03 17.58
CA ARG A 10 11.31 10.53 17.20
C ARG A 10 11.47 9.92 15.80
N GLY A 11 11.59 8.60 15.70
CA GLY A 11 11.65 7.92 14.40
C GLY A 11 10.58 8.49 13.47
N GLY A 12 11.01 9.12 12.38
CA GLY A 12 10.11 9.85 11.48
C GLY A 12 9.00 8.95 10.93
N ALA A 13 7.89 9.55 10.50
CA ALA A 13 6.79 8.79 9.91
C ALA A 13 7.27 7.92 8.74
N LEU A 14 6.67 6.73 8.60
CA LEU A 14 6.88 5.85 7.45
C LEU A 14 5.83 6.18 6.38
N LEU A 15 6.27 6.47 5.15
CA LEU A 15 5.35 6.56 4.01
C LEU A 15 5.03 5.15 3.52
N VAL A 16 3.74 4.85 3.40
CA VAL A 16 3.24 3.60 2.83
C VAL A 16 2.54 3.93 1.52
N VAL A 17 3.13 3.47 0.41
CA VAL A 17 2.60 3.64 -0.95
C VAL A 17 1.80 2.39 -1.29
N ILE A 18 0.48 2.52 -1.20
CA ILE A 18 -0.44 1.39 -1.29
C ILE A 18 -0.78 1.10 -2.74
N ASP A 19 -0.39 -0.10 -3.18
CA ASP A 19 -0.88 -0.79 -4.37
C ASP A 19 -0.88 0.06 -5.65
N MET A 20 0.23 0.78 -5.90
CA MET A 20 0.44 1.50 -7.16
C MET A 20 0.80 0.53 -8.30
N GLN A 21 -0.13 -0.36 -8.63
CA GLN A 21 -0.01 -1.45 -9.63
C GLN A 21 -0.87 -1.19 -10.87
N GLY A 22 -0.51 -1.81 -12.00
CA GLY A 22 -1.24 -1.68 -13.27
C GLY A 22 -2.72 -2.08 -13.18
N VAL A 23 -3.06 -3.07 -12.36
CA VAL A 23 -4.43 -3.57 -12.19
C VAL A 23 -5.38 -2.49 -11.65
N PHE A 24 -4.85 -1.47 -10.98
CA PHE A 24 -5.59 -0.31 -10.51
C PHE A 24 -5.40 0.94 -11.38
N GLY A 25 -4.41 0.94 -12.28
CA GLY A 25 -4.04 2.08 -13.13
C GLY A 25 -4.51 1.99 -14.59
N GLU A 26 -4.76 0.79 -15.11
CA GLU A 26 -5.18 0.58 -16.49
C GLU A 26 -6.71 0.79 -16.66
N PRO A 27 -7.18 1.68 -17.55
CA PRO A 27 -8.61 1.98 -17.72
C PRO A 27 -9.50 0.78 -18.08
N GLU A 28 -8.94 -0.21 -18.76
CA GLU A 28 -9.65 -1.43 -19.15
C GLU A 28 -9.74 -2.46 -18.02
N SER A 29 -8.95 -2.30 -16.96
CA SER A 29 -9.04 -3.17 -15.79
C SER A 29 -10.38 -2.95 -15.07
N PRO A 30 -11.07 -4.03 -14.66
CA PRO A 30 -12.29 -3.88 -13.86
C PRO A 30 -12.02 -3.37 -12.43
N TRP A 31 -10.76 -3.28 -12.01
CA TRP A 31 -10.33 -2.66 -10.75
C TRP A 31 -9.74 -1.26 -10.95
N PHE A 32 -9.89 -0.67 -12.15
CA PHE A 32 -9.38 0.66 -12.46
C PHE A 32 -9.86 1.71 -11.45
N THR A 33 -8.90 2.50 -10.96
CA THR A 33 -9.15 3.66 -10.10
C THR A 33 -8.97 4.94 -10.92
N PRO A 34 -10.03 5.67 -11.32
CA PRO A 34 -9.92 6.80 -12.25
C PRO A 34 -9.00 7.94 -11.79
N GLY A 35 -8.78 8.08 -10.48
CA GLY A 35 -7.85 9.06 -9.92
C GLY A 35 -6.38 8.69 -10.04
N TYR A 36 -6.05 7.45 -10.40
CA TYR A 36 -4.69 6.89 -10.39
C TYR A 36 -3.68 7.77 -11.14
N PRO A 37 -3.92 8.20 -12.40
CA PRO A 37 -2.91 8.98 -13.13
C PRO A 37 -2.59 10.33 -12.47
N LYS A 38 -3.54 10.90 -11.71
CA LYS A 38 -3.38 12.21 -11.05
C LYS A 38 -2.49 12.15 -9.81
N ILE A 39 -2.37 10.98 -9.19
CA ILE A 39 -1.64 10.81 -7.92
C ILE A 39 -0.21 10.28 -8.12
N VAL A 40 0.15 9.79 -9.31
CA VAL A 40 1.50 9.25 -9.60
C VAL A 40 2.59 10.27 -9.25
N ARG A 41 2.53 11.47 -9.85
CA ARG A 41 3.53 12.51 -9.61
C ARG A 41 3.58 12.99 -8.15
N PRO A 42 2.46 13.37 -7.50
CA PRO A 42 2.48 13.75 -6.09
C PRO A 42 3.04 12.66 -5.15
N ILE A 43 2.72 11.38 -5.41
CA ILE A 43 3.28 10.27 -4.63
C ILE A 43 4.79 10.17 -4.86
N ASP A 44 5.27 10.35 -6.09
CA ASP A 44 6.71 10.28 -6.37
C ASP A 44 7.52 11.40 -5.67
N GLU A 45 6.92 12.58 -5.54
CA GLU A 45 7.47 13.69 -4.75
C GLU A 45 7.52 13.37 -3.25
N LEU A 46 6.49 12.70 -2.72
CA LEU A 46 6.49 12.19 -1.34
C LEU A 46 7.56 11.12 -1.13
N VAL A 47 7.66 10.15 -2.04
CA VAL A 47 8.68 9.09 -1.99
C VAL A 47 10.08 9.71 -1.94
N THR A 48 10.35 10.70 -2.79
CA THR A 48 11.62 11.43 -2.80
C THR A 48 11.87 12.14 -1.47
N SER A 49 10.84 12.77 -0.89
CA SER A 49 10.95 13.53 0.37
C SER A 49 11.13 12.64 1.60
N PHE A 50 10.59 11.42 1.59
CA PHE A 50 10.72 10.47 2.68
C PHE A 50 12.03 9.67 2.63
N GLY A 51 12.68 9.59 1.47
CA GLY A 51 13.95 8.88 1.29
C GLY A 51 13.79 7.39 1.61
N ASP A 52 14.63 6.87 2.51
CA ASP A 52 14.60 5.45 2.90
C ASP A 52 13.39 5.06 3.78
N ARG A 53 12.56 6.02 4.21
CA ARG A 53 11.37 5.78 5.05
C ARG A 53 10.12 5.54 4.20
N VAL A 54 10.24 4.65 3.21
CA VAL A 54 9.18 4.36 2.26
C VAL A 54 9.01 2.85 2.13
N VAL A 55 7.76 2.39 2.22
CA VAL A 55 7.37 1.02 1.90
C VAL A 55 6.35 1.05 0.78
N PHE A 56 6.59 0.24 -0.25
CA PHE A 56 5.61 -0.04 -1.29
C PHE A 56 4.85 -1.31 -0.94
N THR A 57 3.55 -1.35 -1.23
CA THR A 57 2.76 -2.58 -1.11
C THR A 57 2.30 -3.06 -2.48
N ARG A 58 2.05 -4.37 -2.57
CA ARG A 58 1.32 -4.95 -3.68
C ARG A 58 0.18 -5.81 -3.18
N PHE A 59 -0.98 -5.70 -3.82
CA PHE A 59 -1.95 -6.77 -3.80
C PHE A 59 -1.43 -7.92 -4.65
N VAL A 60 -1.47 -9.14 -4.14
CA VAL A 60 -1.17 -10.35 -4.90
C VAL A 60 -2.35 -11.30 -4.85
N LEU A 61 -2.62 -12.03 -5.92
CA LEU A 61 -3.69 -13.03 -5.92
C LEU A 61 -3.33 -14.18 -4.96
N SER A 62 -4.26 -14.55 -4.08
CA SER A 62 -4.10 -15.79 -3.31
C SER A 62 -4.18 -17.00 -4.24
N GLU A 63 -3.20 -17.90 -4.17
CA GLU A 63 -3.25 -19.19 -4.88
C GLU A 63 -4.32 -20.13 -4.32
N ARG A 64 -4.73 -19.90 -3.06
CA ARG A 64 -5.74 -20.69 -2.34
C ARG A 64 -6.72 -19.73 -1.67
N PRO A 65 -7.66 -19.13 -2.43
CA PRO A 65 -8.64 -18.23 -1.86
C PRO A 65 -9.58 -18.99 -0.93
N GLU A 66 -9.92 -18.38 0.20
CA GLU A 66 -10.81 -18.95 1.22
C GLU A 66 -11.93 -17.96 1.55
N GLY A 67 -13.05 -18.49 2.07
CA GLY A 67 -14.18 -17.67 2.54
C GLY A 67 -14.70 -16.70 1.48
N SER A 68 -14.80 -15.41 1.82
CA SER A 68 -15.32 -14.37 0.94
C SER A 68 -14.46 -14.09 -0.30
N TRP A 69 -13.18 -14.50 -0.30
CA TRP A 69 -12.30 -14.33 -1.47
C TRP A 69 -12.73 -15.21 -2.65
N ILE A 70 -13.31 -16.39 -2.39
CA ILE A 70 -13.77 -17.31 -3.44
C ILE A 70 -14.85 -16.65 -4.33
N PRO A 71 -15.99 -16.18 -3.79
CA PRO A 71 -16.99 -15.48 -4.60
C PRO A 71 -16.49 -14.12 -5.12
N TYR A 72 -15.60 -13.44 -4.39
CA TYR A 72 -15.02 -12.17 -4.85
C TYR A 72 -14.16 -12.33 -6.11
N TYR A 73 -13.24 -13.31 -6.12
CA TYR A 73 -12.45 -13.63 -7.32
C TYR A 73 -13.31 -14.15 -8.45
N ARG A 74 -14.39 -14.89 -8.18
CA ARG A 74 -15.36 -15.29 -9.21
C ARG A 74 -16.07 -14.09 -9.84
N ARG A 75 -16.48 -13.11 -9.03
CA ARG A 75 -17.10 -11.85 -9.49
C ARG A 75 -16.16 -11.09 -10.40
N TRP A 76 -14.87 -11.05 -10.05
CA TRP A 76 -13.82 -10.29 -10.75
C TRP A 76 -12.86 -11.19 -11.53
N HIS A 77 -13.36 -12.26 -12.14
CA HIS A 77 -12.52 -13.31 -12.75
C HIS A 77 -11.49 -12.77 -13.77
N ALA A 78 -11.80 -11.68 -14.48
CA ALA A 78 -10.91 -11.07 -15.47
C ALA A 78 -9.54 -10.69 -14.89
N VAL A 79 -9.48 -10.23 -13.62
CA VAL A 79 -8.21 -9.89 -12.95
C VAL A 79 -7.49 -11.09 -12.37
N THR A 80 -8.10 -12.28 -12.40
CA THR A 80 -7.51 -13.52 -11.87
C THR A 80 -6.88 -14.41 -12.95
N THR A 81 -6.96 -13.97 -14.20
CA THR A 81 -6.42 -14.70 -15.35
C THR A 81 -4.89 -14.65 -15.39
N GLN A 82 -4.28 -15.56 -16.14
CA GLN A 82 -2.83 -15.54 -16.37
C GLN A 82 -2.39 -14.25 -17.06
N ASP A 83 -3.18 -13.77 -18.02
CA ASP A 83 -2.90 -12.57 -18.81
C ASP A 83 -2.97 -11.30 -17.96
N ALA A 84 -3.74 -11.31 -16.86
CA ALA A 84 -3.79 -10.21 -15.92
C ALA A 84 -2.59 -10.16 -14.97
N ARG A 85 -1.75 -11.21 -14.88
CA ARG A 85 -0.62 -11.25 -13.91
C ARG A 85 0.35 -10.07 -14.03
N PRO A 86 0.76 -9.62 -15.23
CA PRO A 86 1.62 -8.45 -15.36
C PRO A 86 1.01 -7.16 -14.78
N LEU A 87 -0.32 -7.06 -14.71
CA LEU A 87 -0.99 -5.91 -14.12
C LEU A 87 -0.77 -5.82 -12.60
N PHE A 88 -0.36 -6.89 -11.94
CA PHE A 88 -0.01 -6.86 -10.51
C PHE A 88 1.44 -6.37 -10.26
N GLU A 89 2.15 -5.94 -11.29
CA GLU A 89 3.41 -5.22 -11.09
C GLU A 89 3.16 -3.73 -10.83
N LEU A 90 4.11 -3.07 -10.15
CA LEU A 90 4.09 -1.62 -9.98
C LEU A 90 4.10 -0.92 -11.34
N THR A 91 3.51 0.26 -11.42
CA THR A 91 3.63 1.12 -12.62
C THR A 91 4.86 2.03 -12.55
N GLU A 92 5.19 2.67 -13.67
CA GLU A 92 6.23 3.69 -13.69
C GLU A 92 5.84 4.93 -12.87
N PRO A 93 6.80 5.57 -12.18
CA PRO A 93 8.26 5.37 -12.29
C PRO A 93 8.83 4.27 -11.36
N TRP A 94 7.99 3.61 -10.56
CA TRP A 94 8.46 2.68 -9.53
C TRP A 94 8.79 1.30 -10.09
N ALA A 95 8.16 0.91 -11.20
CA ALA A 95 8.52 -0.28 -11.96
C ALA A 95 10.01 -0.28 -12.36
N GLY A 96 10.52 0.84 -12.89
CA GLY A 96 11.92 1.01 -13.25
C GLY A 96 12.87 1.03 -12.05
N ARG A 97 12.40 1.46 -10.88
CA ARG A 97 13.20 1.54 -9.64
C ARG A 97 13.25 0.22 -8.86
N ARG A 98 12.28 -0.68 -9.07
CA ARG A 98 12.17 -1.99 -8.41
C ARG A 98 12.37 -1.92 -6.88
N PRO A 99 11.59 -1.10 -6.16
CA PRO A 99 11.67 -1.08 -4.70
C PRO A 99 11.27 -2.44 -4.14
N GLN A 100 11.73 -2.76 -2.92
CA GLN A 100 11.17 -3.88 -2.17
C GLN A 100 9.69 -3.61 -1.86
N THR A 101 8.87 -4.66 -1.91
CA THR A 101 7.43 -4.56 -1.69
C THR A 101 6.97 -5.47 -0.57
N LEU A 102 5.99 -5.00 0.19
CA LEU A 102 5.17 -5.84 1.05
C LEU A 102 3.98 -6.36 0.26
N ASP A 103 4.05 -7.62 -0.13
CA ASP A 103 3.00 -8.29 -0.89
C ASP A 103 1.97 -8.89 0.06
N LYS A 104 0.69 -8.59 -0.17
CA LYS A 104 -0.42 -9.11 0.64
C LYS A 104 -1.58 -9.56 -0.24
N PRO A 105 -2.18 -10.74 0.03
CA PRO A 105 -3.38 -11.20 -0.66
C PRO A 105 -4.69 -10.62 -0.10
N THR A 106 -4.58 -9.54 0.70
CA THR A 106 -5.68 -8.91 1.42
C THR A 106 -5.76 -7.43 1.11
N PHE A 107 -6.93 -6.82 1.34
CA PHE A 107 -7.12 -5.37 1.20
C PHE A 107 -6.28 -4.59 2.21
N SER A 108 -6.37 -4.94 3.49
CA SER A 108 -5.48 -4.36 4.49
C SER A 108 -4.05 -4.83 4.26
N LYS A 109 -3.11 -3.89 4.28
CA LYS A 109 -1.66 -4.14 4.25
C LYS A 109 -1.05 -4.15 5.64
N TRP A 110 -1.86 -3.91 6.66
CA TRP A 110 -1.42 -3.97 8.03
C TRP A 110 -1.08 -5.40 8.44
N GLY A 111 -0.01 -5.54 9.22
CA GLY A 111 0.51 -6.82 9.70
C GLY A 111 1.84 -6.64 10.43
N PRO A 112 2.39 -7.73 11.01
CA PRO A 112 3.67 -7.70 11.69
C PRO A 112 4.82 -7.11 10.85
N GLU A 113 4.80 -7.35 9.54
CA GLU A 113 5.82 -6.87 8.60
C GLU A 113 5.78 -5.35 8.48
N LEU A 114 4.61 -4.77 8.16
CA LEU A 114 4.46 -3.30 8.09
C LEU A 114 4.70 -2.63 9.45
N LYS A 115 4.33 -3.29 10.55
CA LYS A 115 4.63 -2.82 11.90
C LYS A 115 6.14 -2.79 12.17
N ALA A 116 6.89 -3.77 11.68
CA ALA A 116 8.33 -3.82 11.83
C ALA A 116 9.00 -2.68 11.04
N GLU A 117 8.55 -2.42 9.81
CA GLU A 117 9.03 -1.30 8.97
C GLU A 117 8.80 0.07 9.65
N ALA A 118 7.67 0.25 10.32
CA ALA A 118 7.38 1.50 11.03
C ALA A 118 8.24 1.71 12.30
N GLY A 119 8.88 0.65 12.79
CA GLY A 119 9.78 0.67 13.93
C GLY A 119 9.20 1.35 15.17
N ALA A 120 10.04 2.12 15.87
CA ALA A 120 9.62 2.84 17.08
C ALA A 120 8.78 4.10 16.80
N GLY A 121 8.72 4.58 15.55
CA GLY A 121 8.08 5.84 15.18
C GLY A 121 6.55 5.85 15.29
N ARG A 122 5.92 4.67 15.24
CA ARG A 122 4.46 4.45 15.37
C ARG A 122 3.58 5.35 14.51
N THR A 123 4.12 5.98 13.46
CA THR A 123 3.41 6.93 12.61
C THR A 123 3.51 6.49 11.16
N LEU A 124 2.37 6.33 10.52
CA LEU A 124 2.25 6.01 9.10
C LEU A 124 1.70 7.22 8.37
N VAL A 125 2.17 7.43 7.14
CA VAL A 125 1.52 8.31 6.17
C VAL A 125 1.09 7.41 5.01
N LEU A 126 -0.20 7.35 4.73
CA LEU A 126 -0.73 6.47 3.69
C LEU A 126 -1.04 7.26 2.41
N CYS A 127 -0.66 6.69 1.27
CA CYS A 127 -1.06 7.17 -0.04
C CYS A 127 -1.28 5.97 -0.98
N GLY A 128 -1.79 6.22 -2.19
CA GLY A 128 -2.03 5.18 -3.18
C GLY A 128 -3.51 4.84 -3.32
N VAL A 129 -3.81 3.59 -3.69
CA VAL A 129 -5.15 3.17 -4.12
C VAL A 129 -5.59 1.83 -3.54
N ALA A 130 -6.89 1.52 -3.50
CA ALA A 130 -8.00 2.47 -3.64
C ALA A 130 -8.36 3.07 -2.27
N THR A 131 -8.76 4.35 -2.25
CA THR A 131 -9.07 5.10 -1.02
C THR A 131 -10.14 4.40 -0.19
N ASP A 132 -11.19 3.91 -0.84
CA ASP A 132 -12.35 3.23 -0.26
C ASP A 132 -12.15 1.71 -0.04
N CYS A 133 -10.95 1.20 -0.31
CA CYS A 133 -10.62 -0.22 -0.14
C CYS A 133 -9.28 -0.42 0.58
N CYS A 134 -8.17 -0.65 -0.12
CA CYS A 134 -6.88 -1.00 0.47
C CYS A 134 -6.35 0.08 1.42
N VAL A 135 -6.54 1.37 1.09
CA VAL A 135 -6.06 2.48 1.92
C VAL A 135 -6.83 2.52 3.25
N ILE A 136 -8.16 2.61 3.22
CA ILE A 136 -8.97 2.67 4.45
C ILE A 136 -8.86 1.38 5.28
N SER A 137 -8.80 0.21 4.63
CA SER A 137 -8.64 -1.08 5.32
C SER A 137 -7.28 -1.18 6.04
N THR A 138 -6.24 -0.55 5.50
CA THR A 138 -4.93 -0.46 6.15
C THR A 138 -4.95 0.56 7.27
N ALA A 139 -5.55 1.73 7.03
CA ALA A 139 -5.62 2.81 8.01
C ALA A 139 -6.33 2.39 9.29
N VAL A 140 -7.53 1.83 9.15
CA VAL A 140 -8.36 1.41 10.30
C VAL A 140 -7.65 0.31 11.10
N ALA A 141 -7.09 -0.70 10.42
CA ALA A 141 -6.39 -1.80 11.10
C ALA A 141 -5.11 -1.32 11.82
N ALA A 142 -4.37 -0.39 11.23
CA ALA A 142 -3.18 0.20 11.85
C ALA A 142 -3.54 1.08 13.05
N ALA A 143 -4.59 1.91 12.94
CA ALA A 143 -5.09 2.74 14.03
C ALA A 143 -5.60 1.88 15.20
N ASP A 144 -6.35 0.81 14.92
CA ASP A 144 -6.82 -0.15 15.94
C ASP A 144 -5.65 -0.83 16.67
N ALA A 145 -4.53 -1.05 15.97
CA ALA A 145 -3.29 -1.55 16.55
C ALA A 145 -2.44 -0.49 17.26
N GLY A 146 -2.93 0.75 17.39
CA GLY A 146 -2.30 1.85 18.14
C GLY A 146 -1.28 2.67 17.36
N MET A 147 -1.32 2.65 16.02
CA MET A 147 -0.52 3.54 15.17
C MET A 147 -1.19 4.90 15.00
N PHE A 148 -0.39 5.95 14.83
CA PHE A 148 -0.84 7.19 14.21
C PHE A 148 -0.88 7.00 12.70
N VAL A 149 -1.98 7.41 12.08
CA VAL A 149 -2.23 7.27 10.63
C VAL A 149 -2.92 8.52 10.12
#